data_AF-A0A7S2ANS5-F1
#
_entry.id   AF-A0A7S2ANS5-F1
#
_cell.length_a   1.000
_cell.length_b   1.000
_cell.length_c   1.000
_cell.angle_alpha   90.00
_cell.angle_beta   90.00
_cell.angle_gamma   90.00
#
_symmetry.space_group_name_H-M   'P 1'
#
loop_
_entity.id
_entity.type
_entity.pdbx_description
1 polymer ?
#
loop_
_entity_poly.entity_id
_entity_poly.type
_entity_poly.pdbx_seq_one_letter_code
_entity_poly.pdbx_strand_id
1 'polypeptide(L)'
;EKYRYLRALPHLMVLIDYKPDATTVSRESKPVNVFKDKRVKISALKKIFMRYPVIPEYGDMAIEMKIVLEKCPNYDEESMGSSWGSDPEPGSEVARNYDLRTHYKQIQTDYT
;
A
#
# COMPACT_ATOMS: atom_id res chain seq x y z
N GLU A 1 0.58 -10.57 -14.64
CA GLU A 1 -0.37 -10.74 -13.51
C GLU A 1 0.08 -10.13 -12.17
N LYS A 2 1.38 -10.08 -11.84
CA LYS A 2 1.93 -9.54 -10.57
C LYS A 2 1.25 -8.24 -10.09
N TYR A 3 1.25 -7.19 -10.91
CA TYR A 3 0.71 -5.88 -10.53
C TYR A 3 -0.81 -5.84 -10.43
N ARG A 4 -1.54 -6.82 -10.98
CA ARG A 4 -3.01 -6.92 -10.82
C ARG A 4 -3.37 -7.13 -9.35
N TYR A 5 -2.68 -8.05 -8.67
CA TYR A 5 -2.92 -8.32 -7.26
C TYR A 5 -2.48 -7.15 -6.38
N LEU A 6 -1.33 -6.54 -6.70
CA LEU A 6 -0.81 -5.40 -5.92
C LEU A 6 -1.76 -4.20 -5.97
N ARG A 7 -2.41 -3.93 -7.11
CA ARG A 7 -3.44 -2.89 -7.23
C ARG A 7 -4.70 -3.17 -6.42
N ALA A 8 -5.14 -4.43 -6.40
CA ALA A 8 -6.36 -4.78 -5.71
C ALA A 8 -6.27 -4.58 -4.19
N LEU A 9 -5.10 -4.81 -3.59
CA LEU A 9 -4.91 -4.77 -2.13
C LEU A 9 -5.31 -3.44 -1.47
N PRO A 10 -4.79 -2.26 -1.87
CA PRO A 10 -5.17 -1.00 -1.23
C PRO A 10 -6.64 -0.67 -1.45
N HIS A 11 -7.22 -0.99 -2.62
CA HIS A 11 -8.65 -0.81 -2.87
C HIS A 11 -9.52 -1.72 -2.01
N LEU A 12 -9.12 -2.98 -1.80
CA LEU A 12 -9.81 -3.88 -0.87
C LEU A 12 -9.76 -3.34 0.56
N MET A 13 -8.64 -2.75 0.98
CA MET A 13 -8.56 -2.10 2.29
C MET A 13 -9.55 -0.95 2.42
N VAL A 14 -9.67 -0.09 1.40
CA VAL A 14 -10.67 0.99 1.35
C VAL A 14 -12.10 0.44 1.43
N LEU A 15 -12.40 -0.64 0.72
CA LEU A 15 -13.74 -1.25 0.72
C LEU A 15 -14.09 -1.92 2.05
N ILE A 16 -13.10 -2.46 2.77
CA ILE A 16 -13.28 -3.08 4.09
C ILE A 16 -13.38 -2.02 5.19
N ASP A 17 -12.62 -0.93 5.07
CA ASP A 17 -12.58 0.13 6.06
C ASP A 17 -13.89 0.92 6.07
N TYR A 18 -14.73 0.63 7.06
CA TYR A 18 -16.06 1.18 7.16
C TYR A 18 -16.22 1.96 8.47
N LYS A 19 -16.59 3.23 8.34
CA LYS A 19 -16.92 4.11 9.45
C LYS A 19 -18.31 4.71 9.16
N PRO A 20 -19.36 4.25 9.85
CA PRO A 20 -20.69 4.81 9.66
C PRO A 20 -20.71 6.27 10.13
N ASP A 21 -21.28 7.14 9.32
CA ASP A 21 -21.59 8.50 9.75
C ASP A 21 -22.87 8.51 10.61
N ALA A 22 -22.98 9.50 11.50
CA ALA A 22 -24.11 9.64 12.42
C ALA A 22 -25.49 9.69 11.72
N THR A 23 -25.54 9.97 10.42
CA THR A 23 -26.73 10.06 9.57
C THR A 23 -27.09 8.77 8.81
N THR A 24 -26.19 7.78 8.73
CA THR A 24 -26.37 6.54 7.95
C THR A 24 -26.36 5.30 8.84
N VAL A 25 -27.00 5.38 9.99
CA VAL A 25 -27.12 4.25 10.92
C VAL A 25 -28.25 3.32 10.49
N SER A 26 -27.99 2.47 9.49
CA SER A 26 -28.68 1.17 9.46
C SER A 26 -28.13 0.34 10.63
N ARG A 27 -29.01 -0.23 11.45
CA ARG A 27 -28.69 -0.90 12.74
C ARG A 27 -27.76 -2.12 12.64
N GLU A 28 -27.27 -2.48 11.46
CA GLU A 28 -26.66 -3.79 11.18
C GLU A 28 -25.17 -3.75 10.85
N SER A 29 -24.61 -2.60 10.46
CA SER A 29 -23.20 -2.49 10.06
C SER A 29 -22.32 -1.94 11.19
N LYS A 30 -21.56 -2.84 11.83
CA LYS A 30 -20.55 -2.46 12.82
C LYS A 30 -19.40 -1.70 12.14
N PRO A 31 -18.84 -0.65 12.76
CA PRO A 31 -17.64 -0.01 12.25
C PRO A 31 -16.49 -1.03 12.14
N VAL A 32 -15.75 -0.98 11.04
CA VAL A 32 -14.59 -1.83 10.77
C VAL A 32 -13.40 -0.93 10.50
N ASN A 33 -12.39 -1.04 11.35
CA ASN A 33 -11.09 -0.41 11.13
C ASN A 33 -10.13 -1.45 10.52
N VAL A 34 -9.86 -1.33 9.22
CA VAL A 34 -9.04 -2.32 8.50
C VAL A 34 -7.62 -2.40 9.06
N PHE A 35 -7.07 -1.28 9.53
CA PHE A 35 -5.70 -1.17 10.06
C PHE A 35 -5.51 -1.88 11.41
N LYS A 36 -6.60 -2.21 12.09
CA LYS A 36 -6.61 -2.92 13.39
C LYS A 36 -7.27 -4.30 13.32
N ASP A 37 -7.82 -4.69 12.17
CA ASP A 37 -8.51 -5.96 12.01
C ASP A 37 -7.54 -7.15 11.98
N LYS A 38 -7.72 -8.11 12.90
CA LYS A 38 -6.84 -9.29 13.05
C LYS A 38 -6.89 -10.25 11.87
N ARG A 39 -7.95 -10.20 11.05
CA ARG A 39 -8.10 -11.02 9.84
C ARG A 39 -7.19 -10.53 8.72
N VAL A 40 -6.77 -9.27 8.79
CA VAL A 40 -5.88 -8.63 7.82
C VAL A 40 -4.45 -8.67 8.36
N LYS A 41 -3.53 -9.27 7.60
CA LYS A 41 -2.11 -9.31 7.96
C LYS A 41 -1.42 -7.98 7.63
N ILE A 42 -1.72 -6.94 8.41
CA ILE A 42 -1.27 -5.56 8.18
C ILE A 42 0.24 -5.43 8.04
N SER A 43 1.02 -6.14 8.87
CA SER A 43 2.49 -6.12 8.78
C SER A 43 3.03 -6.66 7.45
N ALA A 44 2.36 -7.64 6.84
CA ALA A 44 2.72 -8.14 5.52
C ALA A 44 2.36 -7.13 4.43
N LEU A 45 1.19 -6.49 4.54
CA LEU A 45 0.76 -5.45 3.60
C LEU A 45 1.69 -4.23 3.63
N LYS A 46 2.09 -3.77 4.82
CA LYS A 46 3.08 -2.68 4.97
C LYS A 46 4.38 -2.97 4.21
N LYS A 47 4.93 -4.18 4.37
CA LYS A 47 6.14 -4.61 3.65
C LYS A 47 5.95 -4.63 2.13
N ILE A 48 4.78 -5.08 1.67
CA ILE A 48 4.46 -5.11 0.24
C ILE A 48 4.36 -3.68 -0.32
N PHE A 49 3.65 -2.78 0.36
CA PHE A 49 3.45 -1.42 -0.10
C PHE A 49 4.74 -0.58 -0.02
N MET A 50 5.59 -0.81 0.98
CA MET A 50 6.93 -0.22 1.01
C MET A 50 7.85 -0.75 -0.09
N ARG A 51 7.71 -2.04 -0.46
CA ARG A 51 8.49 -2.62 -1.56
C ARG A 51 7.98 -2.21 -2.94
N TYR A 52 6.71 -1.84 -3.06
CA TYR A 52 6.04 -1.43 -4.30
C TYR A 52 5.18 -0.19 -4.06
N PRO A 53 5.78 0.98 -3.74
CA PRO A 53 5.04 2.19 -3.39
C PRO A 53 4.27 2.75 -4.58
N VAL A 54 4.81 2.60 -5.80
CA VAL A 54 4.18 3.00 -7.06
C VAL A 54 4.11 1.79 -7.99
N ILE A 55 2.95 1.56 -8.60
CA ILE A 55 2.77 0.48 -9.58
C ILE A 55 1.96 0.93 -10.81
N PRO A 56 2.12 0.27 -11.97
CA PRO A 56 1.35 0.60 -13.17
C PRO A 56 -0.15 0.30 -13.01
N GLU A 57 -0.98 1.24 -13.43
CA GLU A 57 -2.45 1.12 -13.45
C GLU A 57 -2.93 0.78 -14.87
N TYR A 58 -2.76 1.72 -15.80
CA TYR A 58 -3.20 1.56 -17.18
C TYR A 58 -2.42 2.50 -18.11
N GLY A 59 -1.79 1.94 -19.14
CA GLY A 59 -0.94 2.71 -20.05
C GLY A 59 0.24 3.34 -19.31
N ASP A 60 0.32 4.66 -19.37
CA ASP A 60 1.27 5.53 -18.68
C ASP A 60 0.83 5.94 -17.27
N MET A 61 -0.42 5.66 -16.89
CA MET A 61 -0.92 5.95 -15.54
C MET A 61 -0.36 4.95 -14.52
N ALA A 62 0.08 5.49 -13.39
CA ALA A 62 0.52 4.73 -12.24
C ALA A 62 -0.33 5.11 -11.01
N ILE A 63 -0.36 4.20 -10.05
CA ILE A 63 -1.04 4.39 -8.77
C ILE A 63 -0.02 4.32 -7.64
N GLU A 64 -0.10 5.29 -6.73
CA GLU A 64 0.64 5.27 -5.49
C GLU A 64 -0.20 4.63 -4.39
N MET A 65 0.36 3.64 -3.70
CA MET A 65 -0.33 2.89 -2.65
C MET A 65 -0.85 3.81 -1.54
N LYS A 66 -0.04 4.78 -1.11
CA LYS A 66 -0.35 5.72 -0.03
C LYS A 66 -1.59 6.55 -0.34
N ILE A 67 -1.65 7.13 -1.54
CA ILE A 67 -2.78 7.97 -2.00
C ILE A 67 -4.11 7.20 -1.96
N VAL A 68 -4.10 5.88 -2.19
CA VAL A 68 -5.31 5.06 -2.08
C VAL A 68 -5.70 4.86 -0.61
N LEU A 69 -4.73 4.61 0.27
CA LEU A 69 -4.98 4.39 1.70
C LEU A 69 -5.44 5.65 2.43
N GLU A 70 -5.02 6.83 1.98
CA GLU A 70 -5.50 8.13 2.50
C GLU A 70 -7.02 8.30 2.34
N LYS A 71 -7.64 7.54 1.43
CA LYS A 71 -9.11 7.53 1.25
C LYS A 71 -9.85 6.69 2.29
N CYS A 72 -9.15 5.88 3.09
CA CYS A 72 -9.76 5.06 4.14
C CYS A 72 -10.29 5.95 5.29
N PRO A 73 -11.54 5.78 5.74
CA PRO A 73 -12.13 6.59 6.82
C PRO A 73 -11.38 6.56 8.18
N ASN A 74 -10.65 5.49 8.45
CA ASN A 74 -9.87 5.30 9.68
C ASN A 74 -8.36 5.49 9.47
N TYR A 75 -7.94 5.98 8.31
CA TYR A 75 -6.55 6.33 8.08
C TYR A 75 -6.21 7.62 8.82
N ASP A 76 -5.08 7.60 9.52
CA ASP A 76 -4.59 8.70 10.34
C ASP A 76 -3.20 9.09 9.86
N GLU A 77 -3.08 10.24 9.20
CA GLU A 77 -1.84 10.69 8.57
C GLU A 77 -0.74 10.92 9.62
N GLU A 78 -1.08 11.42 10.82
CA GLU A 78 -0.10 11.72 11.86
C GLU A 78 0.58 10.45 12.39
N SER A 79 -0.19 9.37 12.57
CA SER A 79 0.36 8.11 13.09
C SER A 79 0.81 7.13 11.99
N MET A 80 0.25 7.22 10.78
CA MET A 80 0.44 6.21 9.74
C MET A 80 1.18 6.71 8.49
N GLY A 81 1.38 8.02 8.31
CA GLY A 81 1.93 8.62 7.10
C GLY A 81 3.29 8.06 6.65
N SER A 82 4.17 7.71 7.60
CA SER A 82 5.50 7.12 7.34
C SER A 82 5.50 5.58 7.22
N SER A 83 4.39 4.93 7.60
CA SER A 83 4.31 3.47 7.73
C SER A 83 3.89 2.74 6.45
N TRP A 84 3.53 3.46 5.38
CA TRP A 84 2.79 2.91 4.24
C TRP A 84 3.37 3.23 2.86
N GLY A 85 4.69 3.33 2.75
CA GLY A 85 5.36 3.44 1.44
C GLY A 85 5.52 4.87 0.91
N SER A 86 5.73 5.82 1.81
CA SER A 86 6.13 7.20 1.50
C SER A 86 7.50 7.25 0.81
N ASP A 87 7.90 8.43 0.34
CA ASP A 87 9.20 8.67 -0.27
C ASP A 87 10.32 8.08 0.59
N PRO A 88 11.04 7.06 0.07
CA PRO A 88 12.05 6.38 0.85
C PRO A 88 13.20 7.34 1.13
N GLU A 89 13.53 7.53 2.42
CA GLU A 89 14.68 8.36 2.79
C GLU A 89 15.95 7.89 2.07
N PRO A 90 16.83 8.81 1.63
CA PRO A 90 18.10 8.45 1.00
C PRO A 90 18.91 7.50 1.89
N GLY A 91 19.22 6.31 1.37
CA GLY A 91 19.94 5.27 2.12
C GLY A 91 19.07 4.23 2.83
N SER A 92 17.74 4.37 2.80
CA SER A 92 16.81 3.33 3.28
C SER A 92 16.91 2.04 2.45
N GLU A 93 16.50 0.91 3.04
CA GLU A 93 16.46 -0.38 2.34
C GLU A 93 15.61 -0.32 1.06
N VAL A 94 14.51 0.42 1.11
CA VAL A 94 13.64 0.64 -0.05
C VAL A 94 14.40 1.40 -1.14
N ALA A 95 15.04 2.53 -0.83
CA ALA A 95 15.84 3.27 -1.82
C ALA A 95 16.94 2.40 -2.46
N ARG A 96 17.61 1.55 -1.65
CA ARG A 96 18.63 0.62 -2.16
C ARG A 96 18.07 -0.43 -3.12
N ASN A 97 16.85 -0.93 -2.87
CA ASN A 97 16.17 -1.89 -3.74
C ASN A 97 15.74 -1.30 -5.10
N TYR A 98 15.75 0.02 -5.23
CA TYR A 98 15.47 0.74 -6.47
C TYR A 98 16.74 1.30 -7.14
N ASP A 99 17.90 1.21 -6.48
CA ASP A 99 19.17 1.59 -7.09
C ASP A 99 19.64 0.53 -8.09
N LEU A 100 19.61 0.89 -9.38
CA LEU A 100 20.02 0.02 -10.47
C LEU A 100 21.46 -0.50 -10.31
N ARG A 101 22.35 0.27 -9.67
CA ARG A 101 23.75 -0.13 -9.47
C ARG A 101 23.86 -1.39 -8.61
N THR A 102 22.95 -1.54 -7.64
CA THR A 102 22.88 -2.71 -6.76
C THR A 102 22.49 -3.98 -7.52
N HIS A 103 21.62 -3.84 -8.53
CA HIS A 103 21.05 -4.98 -9.27
C HIS A 103 21.77 -5.27 -10.59
N TYR A 104 22.58 -4.34 -11.09
CA TYR A 104 23.20 -4.41 -12.41
C TYR A 104 23.99 -5.70 -12.66
N LYS A 105 24.84 -6.11 -11.71
CA LYS A 105 25.64 -7.34 -11.83
C LYS A 105 24.78 -8.61 -11.92
N GLN A 106 23.70 -8.67 -11.14
CA GLN A 106 22.75 -9.78 -11.20
C GLN A 106 22.04 -9.82 -12.56
N ILE A 107 21.55 -8.66 -13.02
CA ILE A 107 20.87 -8.55 -14.33
C ILE A 107 21.79 -9.01 -15.47
N GLN A 108 23.07 -8.65 -15.43
CA GLN A 108 24.05 -9.09 -16.44
C GLN A 108 24.24 -10.61 -16.42
N THR A 109 24.33 -11.19 -15.22
CA THR A 109 24.51 -12.64 -15.05
C THR A 109 23.27 -13.40 -15.52
N ASP A 110 22.07 -12.92 -15.21
CA ASP A 110 20.81 -13.56 -15.62
C ASP A 110 20.57 -13.50 -17.13
N TYR A 111 21.21 -12.55 -17.83
CA TYR A 111 21.06 -12.34 -19.27
C TYR A 111 22.06 -13.13 -20.12
N THR A 112 23.13 -13.65 -19.52
CA THR A 112 24.21 -14.37 -20.23
C THR A 112 24.04 -15.88 -20.06
#